data_AF-A0A9P7JV26-F1
#
_entry.id   AF-A0A9P7JV26-F1
#
_cell.length_a   1.000
_cell.length_b   1.000
_cell.length_c   1.000
_cell.angle_alpha   90.00
_cell.angle_beta   90.00
_cell.angle_gamma   90.00
#
_symmetry.space_group_name_H-M   'P 1'
#
loop_
_entity.id
_entity.type
_entity.pdbx_description
1 polymer ?
#
loop_
_entity_poly.entity_id
_entity_poly.type
_entity_poly.pdbx_seq_one_letter_code
_entity_poly.pdbx_strand_id
1 'polypeptide(L)'
;AGDIFGLPAKYFTNPQYDRVSVPEIRQLLGVTSTSNVVYKTFPPVLFPKLIEDKSLKTVFGNWELLAQILKASLCGVASLYQESSGGGAHTNSLKWSVHQITPGSIAWAAVIFLLSPDTEFSSSGTGKKSNICYWNLFHLYKKVLVTKWATKRIATIVTSINHYIFKAAKASAFNSAEQDDHADAINRALAVLDMDSDSESDAELNNSVEDP
;
A
#
# COMPACT_ATOMS: atom_id res chain seq x y z
N ALA A 1 2.62 -6.96 -15.73
CA ALA A 1 3.54 -7.71 -14.85
C ALA A 1 4.87 -7.95 -15.54
N GLY A 2 4.91 -8.62 -16.70
CA GLY A 2 6.15 -8.81 -17.48
C GLY A 2 6.95 -7.52 -17.65
N ASP A 3 6.30 -6.48 -18.15
CA ASP A 3 6.87 -5.14 -18.35
C ASP A 3 7.49 -4.50 -17.10
N ILE A 4 6.87 -4.72 -15.93
CA ILE A 4 7.30 -4.14 -14.65
C ILE A 4 8.53 -4.88 -14.13
N PHE A 5 8.56 -6.21 -14.28
CA PHE A 5 9.65 -7.04 -13.75
C PHE A 5 10.76 -7.30 -14.78
N GLY A 6 10.61 -6.80 -16.02
CA GLY A 6 11.53 -7.11 -17.13
C GLY A 6 11.52 -8.58 -17.51
N LEU A 7 10.39 -9.27 -17.36
CA LEU A 7 10.24 -10.71 -17.55
C LEU A 7 9.29 -11.03 -18.71
N PRO A 8 9.48 -12.16 -19.42
CA PRO A 8 8.58 -12.60 -20.48
C PRO A 8 7.11 -12.62 -20.06
N ALA A 9 6.25 -11.94 -20.82
CA ALA A 9 4.82 -11.82 -20.51
C ALA A 9 4.12 -13.18 -20.33
N LYS A 10 4.57 -14.21 -21.05
CA LYS A 10 4.06 -15.59 -20.96
C LYS A 10 4.09 -16.18 -19.55
N TYR A 11 4.98 -15.69 -18.67
CA TYR A 11 5.05 -16.14 -17.27
C TYR A 11 3.84 -15.69 -16.45
N PHE A 12 3.15 -14.63 -16.88
CA PHE A 12 2.05 -14.01 -16.14
C PHE A 12 0.70 -14.14 -16.84
N THR A 13 0.67 -14.32 -18.16
CA THR A 13 -0.58 -14.45 -18.93
C THR A 13 -1.11 -15.88 -18.95
N ASN A 14 -0.25 -16.89 -18.79
CA ASN A 14 -0.68 -18.29 -18.71
C ASN A 14 -0.85 -18.69 -17.23
N PRO A 15 -2.09 -18.95 -16.75
CA PRO A 15 -2.35 -19.31 -15.35
C PRO A 15 -1.77 -20.67 -14.95
N GLN A 16 -1.46 -21.53 -15.94
CA GLN A 16 -0.82 -22.83 -15.71
C GLN A 16 0.71 -22.76 -15.76
N TYR A 17 1.28 -21.59 -16.04
CA TYR A 17 2.73 -21.43 -16.04
C TYR A 17 3.27 -21.59 -14.62
N ASP A 18 4.20 -22.51 -14.43
CA ASP A 18 4.85 -22.70 -13.14
C ASP A 18 5.89 -21.60 -12.89
N ARG A 19 5.43 -20.49 -12.31
CA ARG A 19 6.28 -19.36 -11.91
C ARG A 19 7.32 -19.73 -10.85
N VAL A 20 7.13 -20.81 -10.08
CA VAL A 20 8.11 -21.28 -9.07
C VAL A 20 9.36 -21.82 -9.75
N SER A 21 9.23 -22.43 -10.93
CA SER A 21 10.36 -22.98 -11.67
C SER A 21 11.31 -21.91 -12.24
N VAL A 22 10.84 -20.66 -12.40
CA VAL A 22 11.58 -19.57 -13.04
C VAL A 22 12.66 -19.03 -12.10
N PRO A 23 13.97 -19.15 -12.44
CA PRO A 23 15.07 -18.69 -11.60
C PRO A 23 14.99 -17.20 -11.23
N GLU A 24 14.60 -16.35 -12.17
CA GLU A 24 14.52 -14.90 -11.99
C GLU A 24 13.40 -14.53 -11.02
N ILE A 25 12.23 -15.16 -11.12
CA ILE A 25 11.12 -14.97 -10.17
C ILE A 25 11.52 -15.46 -8.79
N ARG A 26 12.21 -16.60 -8.70
CA ARG A 26 12.75 -17.10 -7.43
C ARG A 26 13.74 -16.14 -6.79
N GLN A 27 14.62 -15.53 -7.57
CA GLN A 27 15.56 -14.52 -7.07
C GLN A 27 14.83 -13.31 -6.50
N LEU A 28 13.81 -12.80 -7.21
CA LEU A 28 12.99 -11.68 -6.75
C LEU A 28 12.26 -11.99 -5.44
N LEU A 29 11.78 -13.23 -5.28
CA LEU A 29 11.07 -13.70 -4.09
C LEU A 29 11.99 -14.24 -2.97
N GLY A 30 13.29 -14.38 -3.23
CA GLY A 30 14.25 -14.92 -2.27
C GLY A 30 14.09 -16.42 -2.01
N VAL A 31 13.55 -17.16 -2.98
CA VAL A 31 13.33 -18.61 -2.92
C VAL A 31 14.59 -19.33 -3.42
N THR A 32 15.19 -20.15 -2.56
CA THR A 32 16.43 -20.89 -2.88
C THR A 32 16.19 -22.32 -3.35
N SER A 33 15.05 -22.92 -3.01
CA SER A 33 14.69 -24.31 -3.34
C SER A 33 13.34 -24.39 -4.02
N THR A 34 13.17 -25.35 -4.94
CA THR A 34 11.89 -25.68 -5.60
C THR A 34 11.12 -26.80 -4.89
N SER A 35 11.79 -27.61 -4.05
CA SER A 35 11.17 -28.75 -3.37
C SER A 35 10.58 -28.40 -2.00
N ASN A 36 11.13 -27.38 -1.34
CA ASN A 36 10.63 -26.84 -0.08
C ASN A 36 10.66 -25.31 -0.15
N VAL A 37 9.66 -24.76 -0.82
CA VAL A 37 9.56 -23.32 -1.08
C VAL A 37 9.13 -22.61 0.20
N VAL A 38 10.00 -21.76 0.72
CA VAL A 38 9.70 -20.87 1.83
C VAL A 38 9.78 -19.44 1.35
N TYR A 39 8.66 -18.71 1.47
CA TYR A 39 8.58 -17.31 1.09
C TYR A 39 8.94 -16.42 2.27
N LYS A 40 9.85 -15.47 2.05
CA LYS A 40 10.24 -14.50 3.07
C LYS A 40 9.14 -13.47 3.26
N THR A 41 8.97 -13.03 4.51
CA THR A 41 8.07 -11.91 4.84
C THR A 41 8.49 -10.62 4.14
N PHE A 42 9.78 -10.39 3.91
CA PHE A 42 10.26 -9.27 3.10
C PHE A 42 11.15 -9.82 1.98
N PRO A 43 10.60 -10.09 0.79
CA PRO A 43 11.38 -10.65 -0.31
C PRO A 43 12.40 -9.63 -0.85
N PRO A 44 13.51 -10.10 -1.47
CA PRO A 44 14.57 -9.26 -2.04
C PRO A 44 14.07 -8.15 -2.96
N VAL A 45 13.00 -8.40 -3.72
CA VAL A 45 12.35 -7.39 -4.60
C VAL A 45 11.96 -6.10 -3.90
N LEU A 46 11.77 -6.09 -2.58
CA LEU A 46 11.45 -4.87 -1.82
C LEU A 46 12.68 -4.02 -1.46
N PHE A 47 13.89 -4.52 -1.69
CA PHE A 47 15.14 -3.87 -1.30
C PHE A 47 15.89 -3.31 -2.51
N PRO A 48 16.66 -2.22 -2.33
CA PRO A 48 17.52 -1.71 -3.40
C PRO A 48 18.43 -2.80 -3.96
N LYS A 49 18.55 -2.84 -5.29
CA LYS A 49 19.39 -3.81 -6.02
C LYS A 49 19.05 -5.27 -5.74
N LEU A 50 17.86 -5.57 -5.21
CA LEU A 50 17.43 -6.92 -4.85
C LEU A 50 18.31 -7.57 -3.76
N ILE A 51 18.93 -6.76 -2.90
CA ILE A 51 19.79 -7.24 -1.80
C ILE A 51 19.07 -7.00 -0.48
N GLU A 52 18.69 -8.09 0.18
CA GLU A 52 18.06 -8.03 1.49
C GLU A 52 19.00 -7.41 2.54
N ASP A 53 18.50 -6.39 3.23
CA ASP A 53 19.14 -5.81 4.39
C ASP A 53 18.61 -6.49 5.65
N LYS A 54 19.47 -7.21 6.35
CA LYS A 54 19.12 -7.95 7.58
C LYS A 54 18.56 -7.06 8.68
N SER A 55 18.88 -5.76 8.68
CA SER A 55 18.33 -4.79 9.64
C SER A 55 16.97 -4.22 9.23
N LEU A 56 16.50 -4.56 8.02
CA LEU A 56 15.27 -4.08 7.39
C LEU A 56 15.18 -2.55 7.23
N LYS A 57 16.27 -1.81 7.45
CA LYS A 57 16.29 -0.34 7.37
C LYS A 57 16.02 0.14 5.95
N THR A 58 16.40 -0.65 4.95
CA THR A 58 16.24 -0.32 3.53
C THR A 58 15.04 -0.98 2.86
N VAL A 59 14.13 -1.62 3.61
CA VAL A 59 12.90 -2.20 3.07
C VAL A 59 12.01 -1.15 2.38
N PHE A 60 11.34 -1.53 1.31
CA PHE A 60 10.63 -0.64 0.36
C PHE A 60 11.56 0.32 -0.42
N GLY A 61 12.87 0.11 -0.34
CA GLY A 61 13.85 0.94 -1.03
C GLY A 61 13.88 0.73 -2.54
N ASN A 62 13.34 -0.39 -3.03
CA ASN A 62 13.07 -0.59 -4.46
C ASN A 62 11.76 0.13 -4.87
N TRP A 63 11.69 1.43 -4.58
CA TRP A 63 10.46 2.21 -4.69
C TRP A 63 9.99 2.39 -6.14
N GLU A 64 10.90 2.38 -7.11
CA GLU A 64 10.58 2.53 -8.54
C GLU A 64 9.67 1.40 -9.02
N LEU A 65 9.98 0.16 -8.62
CA LEU A 65 9.16 -1.01 -8.93
C LEU A 65 7.76 -0.89 -8.32
N LEU A 66 7.67 -0.43 -7.06
CA LEU A 66 6.38 -0.19 -6.40
C LEU A 66 5.59 0.93 -7.11
N ALA A 67 6.28 1.99 -7.54
CA ALA A 67 5.69 3.09 -8.30
C ALA A 67 5.16 2.61 -9.66
N GLN A 68 5.88 1.74 -10.37
CA GLN A 68 5.43 1.15 -11.63
C GLN A 68 4.18 0.27 -11.44
N ILE A 69 4.14 -0.56 -10.40
CA ILE A 69 2.95 -1.35 -10.06
C ILE A 69 1.75 -0.42 -9.85
N LEU A 70 1.93 0.60 -9.00
CA LEU A 70 0.86 1.55 -8.70
C LEU A 70 0.45 2.38 -9.92
N LYS A 71 1.39 2.85 -10.72
CA LYS A 71 1.12 3.62 -11.94
C LYS A 71 0.35 2.78 -12.96
N ALA A 72 0.74 1.53 -13.18
CA ALA A 72 0.02 0.62 -14.07
C ALA A 72 -1.41 0.34 -13.57
N SER A 73 -1.61 0.21 -12.26
CA SER A 73 -2.94 -0.03 -11.67
C SER A 73 -3.84 1.22 -11.66
N LEU A 74 -3.27 2.40 -11.40
CA LEU A 74 -4.01 3.66 -11.29
C LEU A 74 -4.21 4.35 -12.64
N CYS A 75 -3.22 4.29 -13.52
CA CYS A 75 -3.18 5.02 -14.79
C CYS A 75 -3.19 4.10 -16.03
N GLY A 76 -3.17 2.78 -15.84
CA GLY A 76 -3.13 1.79 -16.92
C GLY A 76 -1.71 1.47 -17.37
N VAL A 77 -1.51 0.28 -17.97
CA VAL A 77 -0.17 -0.22 -18.37
C VAL A 77 0.52 0.70 -19.40
N ALA A 78 -0.24 1.29 -20.33
CA ALA A 78 0.31 2.21 -21.33
C ALA A 78 1.02 3.43 -20.70
N SER A 79 0.61 3.84 -19.49
CA SER A 79 1.23 4.96 -18.76
C SER A 79 2.67 4.68 -18.28
N LEU A 80 3.13 3.43 -18.35
CA LEU A 80 4.53 3.10 -18.08
C LEU A 80 5.47 3.58 -19.19
N TYR A 81 4.95 3.76 -20.42
CA TYR A 81 5.73 4.08 -21.61
C TYR A 81 5.52 5.50 -22.12
N GLN A 82 4.45 6.16 -21.67
CA GLN A 82 4.07 7.49 -22.14
C GLN A 82 4.07 8.46 -20.95
N GLU A 83 4.71 9.62 -21.14
CA GLU A 83 4.70 10.67 -20.13
C GLU A 83 3.36 11.44 -20.13
N SER A 84 2.68 11.53 -21.27
CA SER A 84 1.51 12.40 -21.42
C SER A 84 0.36 11.64 -22.09
N SER A 85 -0.73 11.42 -21.35
CA SER A 85 -1.99 10.93 -21.92
C SER A 85 -2.71 12.09 -22.62
N GLY A 86 -2.34 12.40 -23.86
CA GLY A 86 -3.20 13.19 -24.74
C GLY A 86 -4.50 12.43 -24.98
N GLY A 87 -5.61 12.86 -24.36
CA GLY A 87 -6.96 12.37 -24.67
C GLY A 87 -7.29 10.92 -24.28
N GLY A 88 -6.58 10.32 -23.31
CA GLY A 88 -6.86 8.95 -22.84
C GLY A 88 -8.06 8.84 -21.90
N ALA A 89 -8.71 7.67 -21.86
CA ALA A 89 -9.83 7.33 -20.98
C ALA A 89 -9.55 7.69 -19.50
N HIS A 90 -10.61 8.05 -18.75
CA HIS A 90 -10.51 8.38 -17.32
C HIS A 90 -9.74 7.28 -16.55
N THR A 91 -8.57 7.65 -16.03
CA THR A 91 -7.72 6.77 -15.23
C THR A 91 -8.44 6.33 -13.95
N ASN A 92 -8.04 5.19 -13.38
CA ASN A 92 -8.58 4.75 -12.09
C ASN A 92 -8.25 5.77 -10.99
N SER A 93 -7.10 6.46 -11.06
CA SER A 93 -6.79 7.57 -10.16
C SER A 93 -7.86 8.67 -10.20
N LEU A 94 -8.33 9.05 -11.39
CA LEU A 94 -9.38 10.05 -11.53
C LEU A 94 -10.75 9.51 -11.06
N LYS A 95 -11.11 8.28 -11.46
CA LYS A 95 -12.37 7.64 -11.07
C LYS A 95 -12.50 7.46 -9.55
N TRP A 96 -11.40 7.18 -8.88
CA TRP A 96 -11.35 6.94 -7.44
C TRP A 96 -10.89 8.17 -6.65
N SER A 97 -10.71 9.33 -7.30
CA SER A 97 -10.21 10.57 -6.68
C SER A 97 -8.92 10.38 -5.88
N VAL A 98 -8.02 9.53 -6.39
CA VAL A 98 -6.70 9.26 -5.79
C VAL A 98 -5.70 10.26 -6.33
N HIS A 99 -5.38 11.25 -5.50
CA HIS A 99 -4.43 12.32 -5.82
C HIS A 99 -3.05 12.14 -5.17
N GLN A 100 -2.97 11.24 -4.19
CA GLN A 100 -1.74 10.92 -3.48
C GLN A 100 -1.76 9.46 -3.04
N ILE A 101 -0.58 8.85 -2.97
CA ILE A 101 -0.43 7.50 -2.46
C ILE A 101 -0.51 7.45 -0.93
N THR A 102 -1.09 6.36 -0.44
CA THR A 102 -1.26 6.11 1.00
C THR A 102 -0.35 4.96 1.46
N PRO A 103 -0.17 4.76 2.78
CA PRO A 103 0.49 3.55 3.29
C PRO A 103 -0.15 2.26 2.76
N GLY A 104 -1.48 2.25 2.62
CA GLY A 104 -2.22 1.10 2.09
C GLY A 104 -1.90 0.83 0.62
N SER A 105 -1.72 1.87 -0.19
CA SER A 105 -1.33 1.74 -1.60
C SER A 105 0.05 1.07 -1.73
N ILE A 106 1.05 1.55 -0.98
CA ILE A 106 2.40 0.96 -0.99
C ILE A 106 2.35 -0.48 -0.46
N ALA A 107 1.63 -0.73 0.64
CA ALA A 107 1.49 -2.07 1.19
C ALA A 107 0.88 -3.03 0.16
N TRP A 108 -0.18 -2.64 -0.53
CA TRP A 108 -0.81 -3.43 -1.58
C TRP A 108 0.15 -3.76 -2.73
N ALA A 109 0.91 -2.77 -3.21
CA ALA A 109 1.91 -2.99 -4.25
C ALA A 109 3.06 -3.92 -3.78
N ALA A 110 3.44 -3.80 -2.51
CA ALA A 110 4.51 -4.59 -1.89
C ALA A 110 4.10 -6.03 -1.57
N VAL A 111 2.81 -6.37 -1.59
CA VAL A 111 2.33 -7.75 -1.39
C VAL A 111 2.73 -8.68 -2.56
N ILE A 112 3.26 -8.14 -3.68
CA ILE A 112 3.97 -8.85 -4.77
C ILE A 112 3.27 -10.16 -5.23
N PHE A 113 1.93 -10.19 -5.13
CA PHE A 113 1.11 -11.30 -5.59
C PHE A 113 1.38 -11.66 -7.06
N LEU A 114 1.72 -10.64 -7.87
CA LEU A 114 2.05 -10.79 -9.29
C LEU A 114 3.21 -11.76 -9.56
N LEU A 115 4.16 -11.91 -8.63
CA LEU A 115 5.28 -12.86 -8.79
C LEU A 115 4.99 -14.23 -8.19
N SER A 116 4.06 -14.33 -7.24
CA SER A 116 3.69 -15.60 -6.61
C SER A 116 3.13 -16.59 -7.63
N PRO A 117 3.16 -17.91 -7.41
CA PRO A 117 2.52 -18.87 -8.32
C PRO A 117 0.98 -18.85 -8.26
N ASP A 118 0.37 -18.12 -7.33
CA ASP A 118 -1.06 -18.17 -7.08
C ASP A 118 -1.86 -17.44 -8.16
N THR A 119 -3.02 -18.00 -8.49
CA THR A 119 -4.02 -17.40 -9.40
C THR A 119 -5.28 -16.99 -8.68
N GLU A 120 -5.48 -17.46 -7.44
CA GLU A 120 -6.64 -17.22 -6.60
C GLU A 120 -6.25 -17.20 -5.12
N PHE A 121 -7.09 -16.56 -4.31
CA PHE A 121 -7.00 -16.58 -2.86
C PHE A 121 -8.10 -17.47 -2.28
N SER A 122 -7.81 -18.18 -1.20
CA SER A 122 -8.85 -18.78 -0.37
C SER A 122 -9.72 -17.70 0.30
N SER A 123 -10.83 -18.10 0.92
CA SER A 123 -11.65 -17.21 1.75
C SER A 123 -10.88 -16.56 2.91
N SER A 124 -9.79 -17.19 3.37
CA SER A 124 -8.88 -16.65 4.37
C SER A 124 -7.79 -15.71 3.80
N GLY A 125 -7.82 -15.41 2.51
CA GLY A 125 -6.81 -14.57 1.84
C GLY A 125 -5.45 -15.26 1.67
N THR A 126 -5.42 -16.59 1.67
CA THR A 126 -4.19 -17.39 1.53
C THR A 126 -4.05 -17.91 0.10
N GLY A 127 -2.83 -17.83 -0.45
CA GLY A 127 -2.50 -18.39 -1.75
C GLY A 127 -2.60 -19.90 -1.78
N LYS A 128 -3.33 -20.46 -2.76
CA LYS A 128 -3.59 -21.90 -2.84
C LYS A 128 -2.34 -22.73 -3.15
N LYS A 129 -1.40 -22.21 -3.94
CA LYS A 129 -0.14 -22.88 -4.30
C LYS A 129 1.00 -22.48 -3.37
N SER A 130 1.12 -21.20 -3.06
CA SER A 130 2.24 -20.69 -2.25
C SER A 130 2.06 -20.85 -0.75
N ASN A 131 0.81 -21.02 -0.28
CA ASN A 131 0.40 -20.91 1.13
C ASN A 131 0.77 -19.57 1.79
N ILE A 132 1.04 -18.52 1.02
CA ILE A 132 1.27 -17.18 1.55
C ILE A 132 -0.06 -16.60 2.03
N CYS A 133 -0.14 -16.18 3.29
CA CYS A 133 -1.27 -15.42 3.80
C CYS A 133 -1.12 -13.94 3.42
N TYR A 134 -1.67 -13.55 2.26
CA TYR A 134 -1.57 -12.19 1.73
C TYR A 134 -2.28 -11.16 2.59
N TRP A 135 -3.36 -11.55 3.26
CA TRP A 135 -4.06 -10.70 4.22
C TRP A 135 -3.11 -10.29 5.36
N ASN A 136 -2.37 -11.24 5.94
CA ASN A 136 -1.39 -10.95 7.00
C ASN A 136 -0.25 -10.08 6.48
N LEU A 137 0.30 -10.37 5.29
CA LEU A 137 1.37 -9.56 4.70
C LEU A 137 0.94 -8.12 4.46
N PHE A 138 -0.25 -7.91 3.91
CA PHE A 138 -0.79 -6.57 3.69
C PHE A 138 -0.88 -5.78 5.00
N HIS A 139 -1.48 -6.37 6.03
CA HIS A 139 -1.63 -5.70 7.33
C HIS A 139 -0.28 -5.42 7.99
N LEU A 140 0.66 -6.35 7.90
CA LEU A 140 2.01 -6.18 8.42
C LEU A 140 2.72 -5.00 7.72
N TYR A 141 2.73 -4.97 6.39
CA TYR A 141 3.37 -3.89 5.64
C TYR A 141 2.71 -2.55 5.89
N LYS A 142 1.37 -2.51 5.88
CA LYS A 142 0.60 -1.31 6.19
C LYS A 142 0.94 -0.80 7.58
N LYS A 143 1.00 -1.68 8.60
CA LYS A 143 1.38 -1.32 9.97
C LYS A 143 2.78 -0.70 10.01
N VAL A 144 3.77 -1.32 9.38
CA VAL A 144 5.14 -0.77 9.29
C VAL A 144 5.15 0.62 8.65
N LEU A 145 4.45 0.79 7.52
CA LEU A 145 4.40 2.04 6.79
C LEU A 145 3.69 3.14 7.57
N VAL A 146 2.57 2.84 8.24
CA VAL A 146 1.86 3.79 9.11
C VAL A 146 2.76 4.22 10.27
N THR A 147 3.38 3.27 10.98
CA THR A 147 4.26 3.58 12.12
C THR A 147 5.49 4.39 11.71
N LYS A 148 6.01 4.20 10.50
CA LYS A 148 7.22 4.89 10.01
C LYS A 148 6.93 6.01 9.00
N TRP A 149 5.67 6.39 8.81
CA TRP A 149 5.24 7.29 7.74
C TRP A 149 5.96 8.64 7.77
N ALA A 150 6.08 9.23 8.96
CA ALA A 150 6.72 10.52 9.17
C ALA A 150 8.26 10.46 9.17
N THR A 151 8.87 9.28 9.07
CA THR A 151 10.33 9.19 9.02
C THR A 151 10.84 9.76 7.68
N LYS A 152 11.95 10.52 7.73
CA LYS A 152 12.53 11.17 6.55
C LYS A 152 12.65 10.24 5.34
N ARG A 153 13.10 9.00 5.57
CA ARG A 153 13.27 7.99 4.50
C ARG A 153 11.94 7.60 3.84
N ILE A 154 10.92 7.26 4.61
CA ILE A 154 9.62 6.86 4.05
C ILE A 154 8.96 8.06 3.37
N ALA A 155 9.04 9.25 3.96
CA ALA A 155 8.57 10.48 3.33
C ALA A 155 9.24 10.72 1.96
N THR A 156 10.57 10.55 1.85
CA THR A 156 11.27 10.64 0.56
C THR A 156 10.74 9.61 -0.46
N ILE A 157 10.57 8.35 -0.05
CA ILE A 157 10.00 7.30 -0.92
C ILE A 157 8.60 7.71 -1.41
N VAL A 158 7.75 8.19 -0.50
CA VAL A 158 6.38 8.63 -0.81
C VAL A 158 6.38 9.79 -1.80
N THR A 159 7.24 10.79 -1.60
CA THR A 159 7.40 11.91 -2.54
C THR A 159 7.84 11.43 -3.92
N SER A 160 8.82 10.52 -3.99
CA SER A 160 9.29 9.95 -5.27
C SER A 160 8.19 9.17 -5.99
N ILE A 161 7.43 8.34 -5.27
CA ILE A 161 6.30 7.58 -5.83
C ILE A 161 5.21 8.55 -6.34
N ASN A 162 4.79 9.52 -5.52
CA ASN A 162 3.79 10.51 -5.93
C ASN A 162 4.21 11.29 -7.17
N HIS A 163 5.48 11.72 -7.21
CA HIS A 163 6.04 12.42 -8.37
C HIS A 163 5.97 11.55 -9.63
N TYR A 164 6.38 10.29 -9.54
CA TYR A 164 6.39 9.36 -10.66
C TYR A 164 4.99 9.05 -11.22
N ILE A 165 4.01 8.89 -10.33
CA ILE A 165 2.63 8.51 -10.72
C ILE A 165 1.86 9.72 -11.24
N PHE A 166 1.87 10.84 -10.51
CA PHE A 166 0.96 11.95 -10.75
C PHE A 166 1.59 13.11 -11.51
N LYS A 167 2.92 13.26 -11.49
CA LYS A 167 3.59 14.42 -12.06
C LYS A 167 4.10 14.22 -13.49
N ALA A 168 4.10 13.00 -14.02
CA ALA A 168 4.34 12.77 -15.45
C ALA A 168 3.30 13.51 -16.33
N ALA A 169 2.09 13.72 -15.84
CA ALA A 169 1.00 14.28 -16.64
C ALA A 169 0.84 15.81 -16.62
N LYS A 170 1.48 16.59 -15.72
CA LYS A 170 1.28 18.05 -15.66
C LYS A 170 2.46 18.82 -15.05
N ALA A 171 3.31 19.37 -15.90
CA ALA A 171 3.75 20.76 -15.72
C ALA A 171 2.57 21.67 -16.14
N SER A 172 1.53 21.70 -15.33
CA SER A 172 0.47 22.68 -15.44
C SER A 172 0.37 23.28 -14.05
N ALA A 173 0.85 24.52 -13.95
CA ALA A 173 0.73 25.33 -12.76
C ALA A 173 -0.73 25.31 -12.32
N PHE A 174 -0.99 24.77 -11.13
CA PHE A 174 -2.24 25.00 -10.45
C PHE A 174 -1.96 26.02 -9.36
N ASN A 175 -2.54 27.20 -9.55
CA ASN A 175 -2.53 28.28 -8.58
C ASN A 175 -3.20 27.79 -7.30
N SER A 176 -2.57 28.09 -6.17
CA SER A 176 -3.12 27.95 -4.84
C SER A 176 -4.30 28.91 -4.66
N ALA A 177 -5.52 28.42 -4.86
CA ALA A 177 -6.74 28.98 -4.27
C ALA A 177 -7.90 28.06 -4.62
N GLU A 178 -8.31 27.20 -3.67
CA GLU A 178 -9.72 26.86 -3.50
C GLU A 178 -9.91 26.33 -2.07
N GLN A 179 -10.79 27.04 -1.38
CA GLN A 179 -11.12 27.00 0.03
C GLN A 179 -12.16 25.89 0.22
N ASP A 180 -11.80 24.86 0.99
CA ASP A 180 -12.62 23.65 1.14
C ASP A 180 -13.70 23.85 2.22
N ASP A 181 -14.96 23.93 1.79
CA ASP A 181 -16.21 24.17 2.55
C ASP A 181 -16.64 22.97 3.43
N HIS A 182 -15.68 22.16 3.86
CA HIS A 182 -15.91 20.92 4.60
C HIS A 182 -15.21 20.87 5.97
N ALA A 183 -14.37 21.86 6.28
CA ALA A 183 -13.75 21.98 7.60
C ALA A 183 -14.78 22.21 8.71
N ASP A 184 -15.84 22.98 8.45
CA ASP A 184 -16.87 23.30 9.44
C ASP A 184 -17.77 22.11 9.80
N ALA A 185 -18.02 21.21 8.84
CA ALA A 185 -18.77 19.98 9.09
C ALA A 185 -17.97 18.99 9.95
N ILE A 186 -16.65 18.89 9.72
CA ILE A 186 -15.75 18.03 10.48
C ILE A 186 -15.54 18.57 11.90
N ASN A 187 -15.37 19.89 12.05
CA ASN A 187 -15.22 20.52 13.37
C ASN A 187 -16.51 20.42 14.21
N ARG A 188 -17.70 20.52 13.60
CA ARG A 188 -18.98 20.25 14.31
C ARG A 188 -19.12 18.80 14.74
N ALA A 189 -18.70 17.85 13.92
CA ALA A 189 -18.75 16.43 14.27
C ALA A 189 -17.79 16.08 15.43
N LEU A 190 -16.61 16.72 15.48
CA LEU A 190 -15.66 16.56 16.59
C LEU A 190 -16.17 17.17 17.90
N ALA A 191 -16.85 18.31 17.86
CA ALA A 191 -17.40 18.96 19.06
C ALA A 191 -18.56 18.18 19.73
N VAL A 192 -19.29 17.37 18.97
CA VAL A 192 -20.42 16.57 19.49
C VAL A 192 -19.97 15.26 20.15
N LEU A 193 -18.78 14.74 19.79
CA LEU A 193 -18.28 13.47 20.32
C LEU A 193 -17.47 13.62 21.61
N ASP A 194 -17.24 14.84 22.10
CA ASP A 194 -16.45 15.14 23.31
C ASP A 194 -17.32 15.52 24.52
N MET A 195 -18.63 15.19 24.48
CA MET A 195 -19.60 15.53 25.54
C MET A 195 -20.17 14.32 26.30
N ASP A 196 -19.46 13.20 26.34
CA ASP A 196 -19.77 12.09 27.26
C ASP A 196 -18.48 11.42 27.77
N SER A 197 -17.78 12.08 28.68
CA SER A 197 -16.98 11.41 29.72
C SER A 197 -16.62 12.39 30.84
N ASP A 198 -17.02 12.00 32.06
CA ASP A 198 -16.46 12.37 33.36
C ASP A 198 -17.14 13.51 34.14
N SER A 199 -18.12 13.11 34.97
CA SER A 199 -18.21 13.59 36.36
C SER A 199 -18.89 12.52 37.25
N GLU A 200 -18.11 11.61 37.83
CA GLU A 200 -18.49 10.91 39.07
C GLU A 200 -17.92 11.65 40.29
N SER A 201 -18.67 11.62 41.41
CA SER A 201 -18.33 11.89 42.83
C SER A 201 -18.09 13.36 43.25
N ASP A 202 -18.51 13.90 44.41
CA ASP A 202 -19.15 13.43 45.66
C ASP A 202 -19.70 14.65 46.45
N ALA A 203 -20.70 14.48 47.33
CA ALA A 203 -20.75 15.07 48.71
C ALA A 203 -22.05 14.74 49.48
N GLU A 204 -21.87 14.26 50.72
CA GLU A 204 -22.84 13.85 51.75
C GLU A 204 -23.53 15.01 52.54
N LEU A 205 -24.47 14.61 53.42
CA LEU A 205 -25.11 15.27 54.60
C LEU A 205 -26.56 15.79 54.33
N ASN A 206 -27.59 15.55 55.17
CA ASN A 206 -27.62 15.26 56.60
C ASN A 206 -29.03 14.81 57.08
N ASN A 207 -29.02 13.97 58.12
CA ASN A 207 -29.93 13.82 59.26
C ASN A 207 -31.45 13.53 59.16
N SER A 208 -31.75 12.40 59.80
CA SER A 208 -32.95 11.96 60.52
C SER A 208 -33.72 13.02 61.30
N VAL A 209 -35.06 12.90 61.33
CA VAL A 209 -35.88 13.15 62.53
C VAL A 209 -37.01 12.12 62.57
N GLU A 210 -37.08 11.39 63.69
CA GLU A 210 -38.10 10.43 64.14
C GLU A 210 -39.44 11.11 64.52
N ASP A 211 -40.57 10.41 64.24
CA ASP A 211 -41.74 10.06 65.10
C ASP A 211 -42.42 11.09 66.04
N PRO A 212 -43.70 10.91 66.48
CA PRO A 212 -44.48 9.66 66.58
C PRO A 212 -45.91 9.65 65.99
#